data_AF-A0A940C9T5-F1
#
_entry.id   AF-A0A940C9T5-F1
#
_cell.length_a   1.000
_cell.length_b   1.000
_cell.length_c   1.000
_cell.angle_alpha   90.00
_cell.angle_beta   90.00
_cell.angle_gamma   90.00
#
_symmetry.space_group_name_H-M   'P 1'
#
loop_
_entity.id
_entity.type
_entity.pdbx_description
1 polymer ?
#
loop_
_entity_poly.entity_id
_entity_poly.type
_entity_poly.pdbx_seq_one_letter_code
_entity_poly.pdbx_strand_id
1 'polypeptide(L)'
;MDQSENPCVRVYRRCGGCGKKQEFINSGRFRVNANGKTVDVWLIYRCKKCKHSWNLTIYERTRPGKIPEELFDAFQSNDEDTALEYGRNIDFLKKNKAEFN
;
A
#
# COMPACT_ATOMS: atom_id res chain seq x y z
N MET A 1 14.85 -23.58 3.43
CA MET A 1 14.13 -22.83 4.47
C MET A 1 12.92 -22.16 3.85
N ASP A 2 11.84 -22.15 4.62
CA ASP A 2 10.43 -22.12 4.24
C ASP A 2 9.95 -20.84 3.50
N GLN A 3 9.13 -21.01 2.45
CA GLN A 3 8.42 -19.94 1.74
C GLN A 3 6.92 -19.96 2.11
N SER A 4 6.53 -19.56 3.32
CA SER A 4 5.12 -19.32 3.65
C SER A 4 5.08 -18.83 5.10
N GLU A 5 4.77 -17.59 5.41
CA GLU A 5 3.46 -16.98 5.23
C GLU A 5 3.64 -15.48 5.05
N ASN A 6 3.14 -14.92 3.96
CA ASN A 6 2.92 -13.48 3.89
C ASN A 6 1.58 -13.24 4.62
N PRO A 7 1.54 -12.63 5.82
CA PRO A 7 0.31 -12.56 6.61
C PRO A 7 -0.68 -11.51 6.07
N CYS A 8 -0.38 -10.93 4.90
CA CYS A 8 -1.29 -10.07 4.16
C CYS A 8 -2.11 -10.88 3.16
N VAL A 9 -3.30 -10.36 2.89
CA VAL A 9 -4.22 -10.93 1.90
C VAL A 9 -3.53 -10.98 0.54
N ARG A 10 -3.72 -12.08 -0.20
CA ARG A 10 -3.21 -12.20 -1.57
C ARG A 10 -4.02 -11.30 -2.48
N VAL A 11 -3.34 -10.30 -3.04
CA VAL A 11 -3.96 -9.27 -3.88
C VAL A 11 -3.52 -9.46 -5.32
N TYR A 12 -4.50 -9.34 -6.22
CA TYR A 12 -4.28 -9.38 -7.66
C TYR A 12 -4.77 -8.11 -8.34
N ARG A 13 -4.10 -7.74 -9.42
CA ARG A 13 -4.51 -6.64 -10.30
C ARG A 13 -3.85 -6.79 -11.67
N ARG A 14 -4.41 -6.16 -12.71
CA ARG A 14 -3.67 -5.97 -13.98
C ARG A 14 -2.43 -5.12 -13.74
N CYS A 15 -1.25 -5.66 -14.03
CA CYS A 15 0.01 -4.98 -13.86
C CYS A 15 0.33 -4.09 -15.07
N GLY A 16 0.68 -2.83 -14.85
CA GLY A 16 1.09 -1.89 -15.91
C GLY A 16 2.36 -2.33 -16.65
N GLY A 17 3.34 -2.90 -15.94
CA GLY A 17 4.56 -3.42 -16.56
C GLY A 17 4.40 -4.77 -17.27
N CYS A 18 3.52 -5.66 -16.79
CA CYS A 18 3.31 -6.98 -17.41
C CYS A 18 2.17 -7.03 -18.44
N GLY A 19 1.27 -6.04 -18.45
CA GLY A 19 0.09 -6.01 -19.30
C GLY A 19 -1.04 -7.00 -18.94
N LYS A 20 -0.82 -7.89 -17.96
CA LYS A 20 -1.76 -8.95 -17.52
C LYS A 20 -1.97 -8.98 -16.00
N LYS A 21 -2.98 -9.72 -15.53
CA LYS A 21 -3.24 -9.97 -14.10
C LYS A 21 -2.00 -10.60 -13.45
N GLN A 22 -1.60 -10.05 -12.32
CA GLN A 22 -0.47 -10.51 -11.52
C GLN A 22 -0.80 -10.41 -10.03
N GLU A 23 -0.13 -11.22 -9.23
CA GLU A 23 -0.09 -11.07 -7.78
C GLU A 23 0.77 -9.84 -7.43
N PHE A 24 0.26 -9.03 -6.51
CA PHE A 24 0.94 -7.86 -5.95
C PHE A 24 1.20 -8.08 -4.47
N ILE A 25 2.42 -7.78 -4.05
CA ILE A 25 2.89 -7.98 -2.68
C ILE A 25 3.01 -6.62 -2.01
N ASN A 26 2.53 -6.53 -0.77
CA ASN A 26 2.76 -5.37 0.09
C ASN A 26 4.27 -5.16 0.24
N SER A 27 4.77 -3.96 -0.08
CA SER A 27 6.21 -3.71 0.01
C SER A 27 6.69 -3.24 1.39
N GLY A 28 5.78 -3.03 2.34
CA GLY A 28 6.11 -2.45 3.65
C GLY A 28 6.52 -0.98 3.56
N ARG A 29 6.25 -0.31 2.42
CA ARG A 29 6.70 1.06 2.17
C ARG A 29 5.55 1.98 1.86
N PHE A 30 5.62 3.18 2.40
CA PHE A 30 4.71 4.27 2.09
C PHE A 30 5.41 5.32 1.22
N ARG A 31 4.60 6.03 0.45
CA ARG A 31 5.00 7.30 -0.17
C ARG A 31 4.18 8.40 0.49
N VAL A 32 4.86 9.36 1.10
CA VAL A 32 4.26 10.58 1.64
C VAL A 32 4.74 11.74 0.77
N ASN A 33 3.82 12.39 0.07
CA ASN A 33 4.13 13.56 -0.74
C ASN A 33 3.45 14.79 -0.16
N ALA A 34 4.22 15.84 0.11
CA ALA A 34 3.67 17.15 0.42
C ALA A 34 3.24 17.90 -0.85
N ASN A 35 2.08 18.53 -0.80
CA ASN A 35 1.59 19.44 -1.82
C ASN A 35 0.97 20.67 -1.14
N GLY A 36 1.78 21.73 -1.02
CA GLY A 36 1.41 22.93 -0.30
C GLY A 36 1.05 22.64 1.16
N LYS A 37 -0.22 22.86 1.53
CA LYS A 37 -0.74 22.63 2.89
C LYS A 37 -1.36 21.24 3.09
N THR A 38 -1.25 20.37 2.10
CA THR A 38 -1.83 19.02 2.10
C THR A 38 -0.77 17.97 1.84
N VAL A 39 -1.07 16.72 2.19
CA VAL A 39 -0.27 15.54 1.90
C VAL A 39 -1.12 14.49 1.20
N ASP A 40 -0.45 13.75 0.34
CA ASP A 40 -0.94 12.50 -0.22
C ASP A 40 -0.10 11.36 0.37
N VAL A 41 -0.76 10.29 0.83
CA VAL A 41 -0.12 9.11 1.40
C VAL A 41 -0.58 7.87 0.65
N TRP A 42 0.37 7.07 0.19
CA TRP A 42 0.10 5.78 -0.46
C TRP A 42 0.87 4.65 0.20
N LEU A 43 0.22 3.49 0.32
CA LEU A 43 0.91 2.21 0.56
C LEU A 43 1.36 1.65 -0.79
N ILE A 44 2.62 1.23 -0.89
CA ILE A 44 3.19 0.72 -2.13
C ILE A 44 3.07 -0.80 -2.16
N TYR A 45 2.39 -1.31 -3.18
CA TYR A 45 2.43 -2.72 -3.56
C TYR A 45 3.35 -2.90 -4.77
N ARG A 46 4.01 -4.05 -4.89
CA ARG A 46 4.86 -4.38 -6.05
C ARG A 46 4.41 -5.67 -6.71
N CYS A 47 4.36 -5.64 -8.03
CA CYS A 47 4.10 -6.84 -8.83
C CYS A 47 5.13 -7.91 -8.48
N LYS A 48 4.68 -9.11 -8.10
CA LYS A 48 5.56 -10.22 -7.72
C LYS A 48 6.56 -10.54 -8.83
N LYS A 49 6.11 -10.44 -10.10
CA LYS A 49 6.88 -10.75 -11.32
C LYS A 49 7.87 -9.67 -11.73
N CYS A 50 7.40 -8.44 -12.02
CA CYS A 50 8.25 -7.39 -12.62
C CYS A 50 8.60 -6.24 -11.68
N LYS A 51 8.17 -6.30 -10.41
CA LYS A 51 8.40 -5.27 -9.38
C LYS A 51 7.80 -3.89 -9.68
N HIS A 52 7.00 -3.75 -10.74
CA HIS A 52 6.25 -2.53 -11.03
C HIS A 52 5.36 -2.15 -9.84
N SER A 53 5.42 -0.88 -9.44
CA SER A 53 4.71 -0.36 -8.30
C SER A 53 3.24 -0.14 -8.60
N TRP A 54 2.41 -0.34 -7.59
CA TRP A 54 1.04 0.09 -7.55
C TRP A 54 0.81 0.76 -6.20
N ASN A 55 0.43 2.04 -6.24
CA ASN A 55 0.22 2.85 -5.06
C ASN A 55 -1.26 2.79 -4.66
N LEU A 56 -1.52 2.29 -3.46
CA LEU A 56 -2.85 2.25 -2.85
C LEU A 56 -3.03 3.52 -2.03
N THR A 57 -4.05 4.31 -2.33
CA THR A 57 -4.31 5.59 -1.67
C THR A 57 -4.82 5.34 -0.26
N ILE A 58 -4.11 5.89 0.74
CA ILE A 58 -4.54 5.96 2.14
C ILE A 58 -5.19 7.31 2.39
N TYR A 59 -4.44 8.38 2.13
CA TYR A 59 -4.88 9.77 2.23
C TYR A 59 -4.61 10.48 0.92
N GLU A 60 -5.57 11.30 0.47
CA GLU A 60 -5.43 12.16 -0.70
C GLU A 60 -5.80 13.59 -0.28
N ARG A 61 -4.94 14.55 -0.62
CA ARG A 61 -5.09 15.98 -0.35
C ARG A 61 -5.55 16.31 1.06
N THR A 62 -4.96 15.62 2.04
CA THR A 62 -5.33 15.73 3.45
C THR A 62 -4.38 16.69 4.16
N ARG A 63 -4.88 17.57 5.04
CA ARG A 63 -3.98 18.41 5.87
C ARG A 63 -3.22 17.50 6.85
N PRO A 64 -1.89 17.65 7.04
CA PRO A 64 -1.12 16.79 7.94
C PRO A 64 -1.73 16.71 9.35
N GLY A 65 -2.12 17.84 9.95
CA GLY A 65 -2.76 17.87 11.28
C GLY A 65 -4.18 17.27 11.36
N LYS A 66 -4.69 16.65 10.29
CA LYS A 66 -5.91 15.81 10.31
C LYS A 66 -5.59 14.32 10.35
N ILE A 67 -4.33 13.95 10.18
CA ILE A 67 -3.82 12.59 10.36
C ILE A 67 -3.29 12.52 11.80
N PRO A 68 -3.61 11.48 12.58
CA PRO A 68 -2.99 11.27 13.88
C PRO A 68 -1.46 11.31 13.77
N GLU A 69 -0.79 11.99 14.69
CA GLU A 69 0.66 12.23 14.64
C GLU A 69 1.46 10.92 14.59
N GLU A 70 1.15 9.97 15.48
CA GLU A 70 1.78 8.65 15.52
C GLU A 70 1.62 7.89 14.19
N LEU A 71 0.43 7.98 13.57
CA LEU A 71 0.17 7.34 12.29
C LEU A 71 0.91 8.04 11.14
N PHE A 72 1.02 9.37 11.19
CA PHE A 72 1.79 10.12 10.21
C PHE A 72 3.29 9.78 10.30
N ASP A 73 3.82 9.65 11.50
CA ASP A 73 5.21 9.24 11.74
C ASP A 73 5.46 7.79 11.28
N ALA A 74 4.52 6.88 11.52
CA ALA A 74 4.58 5.51 11.00
C ALA A 74 4.67 5.48 9.46
N PHE A 75 3.94 6.36 8.76
CA PHE A 75 4.08 6.49 7.31
C PHE A 75 5.47 7.01 6.89
N GLN A 76 6.02 7.98 7.62
CA GLN A 76 7.33 8.56 7.31
C GLN A 76 8.48 7.57 7.58
N SER A 77 8.38 6.79 8.65
CA SER A 77 9.38 5.78 9.02
C SER A 77 9.29 4.48 8.20
N ASN A 78 8.20 4.29 7.44
CA ASN A 78 7.86 3.01 6.81
C ASN A 78 7.68 1.88 7.83
N ASP A 79 6.90 2.14 8.86
CA ASP A 79 6.53 1.16 9.85
C ASP A 79 5.86 -0.07 9.21
N GLU A 80 6.50 -1.23 9.38
CA GLU A 80 6.07 -2.47 8.71
C GLU A 80 4.76 -3.00 9.29
N ASP A 81 4.53 -2.86 10.60
CA ASP A 81 3.30 -3.30 11.25
C ASP A 81 2.09 -2.53 10.73
N THR A 82 2.21 -1.20 10.64
CA THR A 82 1.20 -0.32 10.02
C THR A 82 0.94 -0.75 8.57
N ALA A 83 1.99 -1.04 7.80
CA ALA A 83 1.82 -1.52 6.43
C ALA A 83 1.07 -2.86 6.38
N LEU A 84 1.36 -3.79 7.29
CA LEU A 84 0.67 -5.07 7.41
C LEU A 84 -0.80 -4.89 7.79
N GLU A 85 -1.13 -3.98 8.71
CA GLU A 85 -2.51 -3.66 9.10
C GLU A 85 -3.34 -3.21 7.90
N TYR A 86 -2.83 -2.24 7.12
CA TYR A 86 -3.48 -1.84 5.85
C TYR A 86 -3.56 -3.00 4.87
N GLY A 87 -2.52 -3.83 4.78
CA GLY A 87 -2.49 -5.00 3.90
C GLY A 87 -3.38 -6.18 4.33
N ARG A 88 -3.93 -6.15 5.56
CA ARG A 88 -4.92 -7.11 6.08
C ARG A 88 -6.36 -6.56 5.98
N ASN A 89 -6.52 -5.25 5.83
CA ASN A 89 -7.82 -4.61 5.73
C ASN A 89 -8.45 -4.81 4.33
N ILE A 90 -9.39 -5.75 4.21
CA ILE A 90 -10.07 -6.08 2.96
C ILE A 90 -10.81 -4.88 2.35
N ASP A 91 -11.47 -4.05 3.18
CA ASP A 91 -12.24 -2.91 2.68
C ASP A 91 -11.34 -1.82 2.10
N PHE A 92 -10.20 -1.56 2.73
CA PHE A 92 -9.16 -0.69 2.18
C PHE A 92 -8.64 -1.20 0.82
N LEU A 93 -8.37 -2.50 0.73
CA LEU A 93 -7.89 -3.12 -0.50
C LEU A 93 -8.97 -3.07 -1.60
N LYS A 94 -10.23 -3.37 -1.28
CA LYS A 94 -11.38 -3.25 -2.21
C LYS A 94 -11.56 -1.82 -2.72
N LYS A 95 -11.50 -0.82 -1.84
CA LYS A 95 -11.55 0.61 -2.22
C LYS A 95 -10.46 0.97 -3.22
N ASN A 96 -9.31 0.32 -3.13
CA ASN A 96 -8.21 0.46 -4.07
C ASN A 96 -8.32 -0.41 -5.33
N LYS A 97 -9.42 -1.15 -5.52
CA LYS A 97 -9.65 -2.05 -6.66
C LYS A 97 -8.71 -3.25 -6.68
N ALA A 98 -8.35 -3.74 -5.50
CA ALA A 98 -7.74 -5.06 -5.33
C ALA A 98 -8.74 -6.15 -5.71
N GLU A 99 -8.26 -7.18 -6.41
CA GLU A 99 -8.97 -8.44 -6.58
C GLU A 99 -8.40 -9.47 -5.60
N PHE A 100 -9.26 -10.31 -5.05
CA PHE A 100 -8.92 -11.42 -4.15
C PHE A 100 -9.45 -12.68 -4.83
N ASN A 101 -8.57 -13.67 -4.99
CA ASN A 101 -8.92 -14.88 -5.73
C ASN A 101 -9.65 -15.89 -4.84
#